data_AF-A0A0G3H644-F1
#
_entry.id   AF-A0A0G3H644-F1
#
_cell.length_a   1.000
_cell.length_b   1.000
_cell.length_c   1.000
_cell.angle_alpha   90.00
_cell.angle_beta   90.00
_cell.angle_gamma   90.00
#
_symmetry.space_group_name_H-M   'P 1'
#
loop_
_entity.id
_entity.type
_entity.pdbx_description
1 polymer ?
#
loop_
_entity_poly.entity_id
_entity_poly.type
_entity_poly.pdbx_seq_one_letter_code
_entity_poly.pdbx_strand_id
1 'polypeptide(L)' 'MAVPKFKKSRANTRMRRSQWKADNVALQEVKIDGQTVRVPRRLVKAAQLGLVEVEQF' A
#
# COMPACT_ATOMS: atom_id res chain seq x y z
N MET A 1 10.06 -0.66 -36.09
CA MET A 1 9.07 -0.66 -34.99
C MET A 1 8.94 -2.09 -34.47
N ALA A 2 9.12 -2.34 -33.18
CA ALA A 2 9.01 -3.70 -32.64
C ALA A 2 7.55 -4.04 -32.33
N VAL A 3 7.08 -5.18 -32.84
CA VAL A 3 5.73 -5.71 -32.59
C VAL A 3 5.81 -7.14 -32.07
N PRO A 4 4.88 -7.57 -31.19
CA PRO A 4 4.84 -8.95 -30.75
C PRO A 4 4.48 -9.87 -31.92
N LYS A 5 5.41 -10.77 -32.29
CA LYS A 5 5.22 -11.71 -33.39
C LYS A 5 4.25 -12.85 -33.05
N PHE A 6 4.20 -13.25 -31.77
CA PHE A 6 3.43 -14.40 -31.31
C PHE A 6 2.54 -14.04 -30.12
N LYS A 7 1.43 -14.77 -30.01
CA LYS A 7 0.58 -14.74 -28.81
C LYS A 7 1.33 -15.36 -27.64
N LYS A 8 1.47 -14.62 -26.54
CA LYS A 8 2.11 -15.12 -25.32
C LYS A 8 1.27 -16.24 -24.71
N SER A 9 1.91 -17.32 -24.25
CA SER A 9 1.20 -18.45 -23.63
C SER A 9 0.37 -18.01 -22.42
N ARG A 10 -0.68 -18.79 -22.10
CA ARG A 10 -1.53 -18.54 -20.93
C ARG A 10 -0.72 -18.55 -19.64
N ALA A 11 0.21 -19.49 -19.49
CA ALA A 11 1.07 -19.60 -18.31
C ALA A 11 1.93 -18.34 -18.12
N ASN A 12 2.63 -17.89 -19.17
CA ASN A 12 3.48 -16.70 -19.13
C ASN A 12 2.68 -15.41 -18.87
N THR A 13 1.47 -15.32 -19.42
CA THR A 13 0.60 -14.15 -19.20
C THR A 13 0.12 -14.09 -17.75
N ARG A 14 -0.28 -15.24 -17.18
CA ARG A 14 -0.72 -15.33 -15.78
C ARG A 14 0.42 -15.07 -14.79
N MET A 15 1.58 -15.67 -15.02
CA MET A 15 2.79 -15.46 -14.22
C MET A 15 3.16 -13.97 -14.14
N ARG A 16 3.18 -13.26 -15.28
CA ARG A 16 3.46 -11.82 -15.27
C ARG A 16 2.38 -11.05 -14.51
N ARG A 17 1.10 -11.37 -14.72
CA ARG A 17 -0.02 -10.67 -14.07
C ARG A 17 -0.03 -10.87 -12.56
N SER A 18 0.31 -12.05 -12.05
CA SER A 18 0.32 -12.32 -10.60
C SER A 18 1.39 -11.54 -9.84
N GLN A 19 2.40 -11.00 -10.53
CA GLN A 19 3.40 -10.11 -9.91
C GLN A 19 2.88 -8.67 -9.74
N TRP A 20 1.79 -8.30 -10.42
CA TRP A 20 1.16 -7.01 -10.21
C TRP A 20 0.25 -7.09 -8.99
N LYS A 21 0.86 -6.84 -7.82
CA LYS A 21 0.24 -6.83 -6.50
C LYS A 21 0.73 -5.61 -5.72
N ALA A 22 -0.02 -5.22 -4.70
CA ALA A 22 0.36 -4.16 -3.78
C ALA A 22 0.62 -4.77 -2.39
N ASP A 23 1.70 -4.31 -1.75
CA ASP A 23 2.01 -4.70 -0.38
C ASP A 23 1.27 -3.77 0.59
N ASN A 24 0.61 -4.37 1.60
CA ASN A 24 -0.08 -3.61 2.63
C ASN A 24 0.95 -2.91 3.54
N VAL A 25 0.66 -1.67 3.92
CA VAL A 25 1.52 -0.92 4.83
C VAL A 25 1.39 -1.49 6.23
N ALA A 26 2.53 -1.66 6.92
CA ALA A 26 2.53 -2.05 8.32
C ALA A 26 1.99 -0.90 9.18
N LEU A 27 0.87 -1.15 9.85
CA LEU A 27 0.25 -0.21 10.77
C LEU A 27 0.77 -0.42 12.19
N GLN A 28 0.98 0.68 12.91
CA GLN A 28 1.38 0.67 14.31
C GLN A 28 0.25 1.27 15.15
N GLU A 29 -0.04 0.64 16.30
CA GLU A 29 -0.95 1.19 17.29
C GLU A 29 -0.27 2.34 18.02
N VAL A 30 -0.88 3.52 17.97
CA VAL A 30 -0.43 4.74 18.64
C VAL A 30 -1.60 5.40 19.33
N LYS A 31 -1.37 5.97 20.51
CA LYS A 31 -2.36 6.77 21.22
C LYS A 31 -2.24 8.24 20.81
N ILE A 32 -3.30 8.79 20.24
CA ILE A 32 -3.42 10.19 19.79
C ILE A 32 -4.71 10.75 20.37
N ASP A 33 -4.64 11.90 21.04
CA ASP A 33 -5.80 12.59 21.65
C ASP A 33 -6.69 11.69 22.52
N GLY A 34 -6.07 10.72 23.21
CA GLY A 34 -6.76 9.78 24.09
C GLY A 34 -7.30 8.52 23.41
N GLN A 35 -7.36 8.48 22.08
CA GLN A 35 -7.82 7.34 21.28
C GLN A 35 -6.64 6.50 20.77
N THR A 36 -6.83 5.18 20.70
CA THR A 36 -5.86 4.26 20.08
C THR A 36 -6.20 4.09 18.61
N VAL A 37 -5.26 4.45 17.74
CA VAL A 37 -5.41 4.47 16.28
C VAL A 37 -4.28 3.70 15.61
N ARG A 38 -4.55 3.09 14.45
CA ARG A 38 -3.58 2.32 13.68
C ARG A 38 -3.10 3.13 12.49
N VAL A 39 -1.86 3.62 12.56
CA VAL A 39 -1.33 4.55 11.56
C VAL A 39 -0.01 4.01 11.00
N PRO A 40 0.32 4.23 9.70
CA PRO A 40 1.65 3.94 9.19
C PRO A 40 2.73 4.65 10.01
N ARG A 41 3.79 3.93 10.40
CA ARG A 41 4.88 4.46 11.23
C ARG A 41 5.42 5.83 10.78
N ARG A 42 5.53 6.05 9.47
CA ARG A 42 6.05 7.32 8.91
C ARG A 42 5.16 8.53 9.17
N LEU A 43 3.86 8.33 9.44
CA LEU A 43 2.88 9.40 9.66
C LEU A 43 2.62 9.68 11.14
N VAL A 44 3.15 8.87 12.05
CA VAL A 44 2.89 8.97 13.50
C VAL A 44 3.16 10.38 14.04
N LYS A 45 4.30 10.99 13.69
CA LYS A 45 4.64 12.34 14.15
C LYS A 45 3.66 13.39 13.63
N ALA A 46 3.25 13.29 12.38
CA ALA A 46 2.32 14.23 11.77
C ALA A 46 0.91 14.09 12.39
N ALA A 47 0.49 12.86 12.68
CA ALA A 47 -0.77 12.57 13.35
C ALA A 47 -0.78 13.10 14.80
N GLN A 48 0.32 12.96 15.55
CA GLN A 48 0.45 13.54 16.90
C GLN A 48 0.43 15.08 16.92
N LEU A 49 0.88 15.72 15.84
CA LEU A 49 0.88 17.17 15.71
C LEU A 49 -0.45 17.72 15.13
N GLY A 50 -1.43 16.86 14.85
CA GLY A 50 -2.70 17.26 14.24
C GLY A 50 -2.58 17.72 12.78
N LEU A 51 -1.49 17.38 12.09
CA LEU A 51 -1.24 17.78 10.69
C LEU A 51 -1.87 16.82 9.67
N VAL A 52 -2.34 15.66 10.13
CA VAL A 52 -2.96 14.60 9.33
C VAL A 52 -4.21 14.13 10.03
N GLU A 53 -5.31 14.05 9.30
CA GLU A 53 -6.57 13.50 9.79
C GLU A 53 -6.47 11.96 9.92
N VAL A 54 -6.79 11.44 11.11
CA VAL A 54 -6.52 10.04 11.45
C VAL A 54 -7.70 9.10 11.14
N GLU A 55 -8.89 9.63 10.87
CA GLU A 55 -10.07 8.83 10.51
C GLU A 55 -9.96 8.07 9.17
N GLN A 56 -9.01 8.46 8.31
CA GLN A 56 -8.88 7.92 6.95
C GLN A 56 -8.04 6.63 6.85
N PHE A 57 -7.53 6.06 7.95
CA PHE A 57 -6.61 4.90 7.96
C PHE A 57 -7.17 3.69 8.70
#